data_AF-A0A0P9K573-F1
#
_entry.id   AF-A0A0P9K573-F1
#
_cell.length_a   1.000
_cell.length_b   1.000
_cell.length_c   1.000
_cell.angle_alpha   90.00
_cell.angle_beta   90.00
_cell.angle_gamma   90.00
#
_symmetry.space_group_name_H-M   'P 1'
#
loop_
_entity.id
_entity.type
_entity.pdbx_description
1 polymer ?
#
loop_
_entity_poly.entity_id
_entity_poly.type
_entity_poly.pdbx_seq_one_letter_code
_entity_poly.pdbx_strand_id
1 'polypeptide(L)' 'MNHVRMIREGAGITQASLRRALGWNQSRLANYESGLRSPGLSEARLIVLALNELGALCVLDQVFPPDKQNLSAA' A
#
# COMPACT_ATOMS: atom_id res chain seq x y z
N MET A 1 -6.10 1.41 8.81
CA MET A 1 -5.28 0.21 8.55
C MET A 1 -5.11 0.07 7.05
N ASN A 2 -3.92 -0.29 6.53
CA ASN A 2 -3.71 -0.46 5.07
C ASN A 2 -3.60 -1.94 4.69
N HIS A 3 -3.77 -2.23 3.40
CA HIS A 3 -3.75 -3.57 2.82
C HIS A 3 -2.55 -3.82 1.90
N VAL A 4 -1.48 -3.00 2.00
CA VAL A 4 -0.31 -3.08 1.11
C VAL A 4 0.28 -4.49 1.10
N ARG A 5 0.54 -5.05 2.29
CA ARG A 5 1.09 -6.40 2.43
C ARG A 5 0.18 -7.47 1.84
N MET A 6 -1.12 -7.41 2.16
CA MET A 6 -2.13 -8.36 1.69
C MET A 6 -2.19 -8.40 0.16
N ILE A 7 -2.29 -7.22 -0.47
CA ILE A 7 -2.38 -7.10 -1.94
C ILE A 7 -1.08 -7.57 -2.59
N ARG A 8 0.06 -7.17 -2.04
CA ARG A 8 1.38 -7.56 -2.53
C ARG A 8 1.55 -9.09 -2.50
N GLU A 9 1.25 -9.72 -1.37
CA GLU A 9 1.36 -11.18 -1.19
C GLU A 9 0.35 -11.94 -2.07
N GLY A 10 -0.88 -11.44 -2.20
CA GLY A 10 -1.90 -12.02 -3.08
C GLY A 10 -1.52 -11.99 -4.57
N ALA A 11 -0.70 -11.02 -4.98
CA ALA A 11 -0.15 -10.93 -6.34
C ALA A 11 1.22 -11.61 -6.52
N GLY A 12 1.73 -12.31 -5.49
CA GLY A 12 3.05 -12.95 -5.55
C GLY A 12 4.24 -11.98 -5.58
N ILE A 13 4.02 -10.71 -5.23
CA ILE A 13 5.05 -9.68 -5.22
C ILE A 13 5.84 -9.77 -3.90
N THR A 14 7.17 -9.66 -3.95
CA THR A 14 7.98 -9.65 -2.72
C THR A 14 8.11 -8.24 -2.15
N GLN A 15 8.29 -8.10 -0.83
CA GLN A 15 8.57 -6.79 -0.20
C GLN A 15 9.83 -6.14 -0.80
N ALA A 16 10.82 -6.95 -1.20
CA ALA A 16 12.02 -6.49 -1.88
C ALA A 16 11.73 -5.90 -3.27
N SER A 17 10.83 -6.51 -4.05
CA SER A 17 10.41 -6.00 -5.36
C SER A 17 9.70 -4.66 -5.21
N LEU A 18 8.72 -4.57 -4.31
CA LEU A 18 7.96 -3.33 -4.10
C LEU A 18 8.84 -2.17 -3.62
N ARG A 19 9.71 -2.39 -2.62
CA ARG A 19 10.60 -1.31 -2.15
C ARG A 19 11.59 -0.85 -3.21
N ARG A 20 12.05 -1.75 -4.11
CA ARG A 20 12.96 -1.41 -5.20
C ARG A 20 12.26 -0.54 -6.24
N ALA A 21 11.03 -0.90 -6.63
CA ALA A 21 10.20 -0.08 -7.51
C ALA A 21 9.96 1.33 -6.94
N LEU A 22 9.77 1.43 -5.62
CA LEU A 22 9.58 2.71 -4.93
C LEU A 22 10.87 3.51 -4.67
N GLY A 23 12.05 2.93 -4.89
CA GLY A 23 13.32 3.54 -4.48
C GLY A 23 13.46 3.70 -2.96
N TRP A 24 12.78 2.86 -2.16
CA TRP A 24 12.76 2.94 -0.70
C TRP A 24 13.65 1.88 -0.05
N ASN A 25 14.11 2.20 1.17
CA ASN A 25 14.73 1.19 2.03
C ASN A 25 13.67 0.23 2.59
N GLN A 26 14.14 -0.93 3.07
CA GLN A 26 13.25 -1.98 3.59
C GLN A 26 12.44 -1.52 4.80
N SER A 27 13.08 -0.82 5.75
CA SER A 27 12.45 -0.38 6.99
C SER A 27 11.28 0.58 6.75
N ARG A 28 11.37 1.48 5.75
CA ARG A 28 10.29 2.39 5.38
C ARG A 28 9.03 1.62 4.95
N LEU A 29 9.18 0.68 4.02
CA LEU A 29 8.06 -0.13 3.56
C LEU A 29 7.50 -1.01 4.68
N ALA A 30 8.38 -1.64 5.48
CA ALA A 30 7.97 -2.47 6.61
C ALA A 30 7.17 -1.68 7.66
N ASN A 31 7.56 -0.43 7.96
CA ASN A 31 6.83 0.44 8.87
C ASN A 31 5.41 0.80 8.36
N TYR A 32 5.25 0.94 7.05
CA TYR A 32 3.92 1.15 6.46
C TYR A 32 3.11 -0.15 6.49
N GLU A 33 3.68 -1.28 6.05
CA GLU A 33 2.98 -2.57 6.05
C GLU A 33 2.57 -3.03 7.46
N SER A 34 3.32 -2.66 8.51
CA SER A 34 2.98 -2.96 9.91
C SER A 34 2.03 -1.94 10.56
N GLY A 35 1.75 -0.82 9.89
CA GLY A 35 0.97 0.28 10.45
C GLY A 35 1.71 1.12 11.51
N LEU A 36 3.01 0.89 11.74
CA LEU A 36 3.82 1.71 12.65
C LEU A 36 3.94 3.16 12.16
N ARG A 37 3.88 3.36 10.84
CA ARG A 37 3.72 4.67 10.21
C ARG A 37 2.55 4.63 9.25
N SER A 38 1.88 5.77 9.10
CA SER A 38 0.84 5.98 8.10
C SER A 38 1.43 6.71 6.90
N PRO A 39 1.33 6.16 5.67
CA PRO A 39 1.74 6.87 4.47
C PRO A 39 0.83 8.09 4.23
N GLY A 40 1.41 9.18 3.73
CA GLY A 40 0.63 10.31 3.23
C GLY A 40 0.00 9.98 1.88
N LEU A 41 -0.82 10.90 1.35
CA LEU A 41 -1.51 10.68 0.06
C LEU A 41 -0.52 10.46 -1.09
N SER A 42 0.61 11.18 -1.11
CA SER A 42 1.64 11.02 -2.13
C SER A 42 2.28 9.63 -2.07
N GLU A 43 2.67 9.16 -0.88
CA GLU A 43 3.17 7.80 -0.70
C GLU A 43 2.13 6.74 -1.06
N ALA A 44 0.87 6.95 -0.69
CA ALA A 44 -0.21 6.03 -0.99
C ALA A 44 -0.38 5.86 -2.51
N ARG A 45 -0.35 6.95 -3.28
CA ARG A 45 -0.39 6.93 -4.74
C ARG A 45 0.81 6.20 -5.35
N LEU A 46 2.02 6.47 -4.84
CA LEU A 46 3.24 5.77 -5.29
C LEU A 46 3.15 4.26 -5.04
N ILE A 47 2.65 3.86 -3.87
CA ILE A 47 2.49 2.44 -3.53
C ILE A 47 1.49 1.77 -4.49
N VAL A 48 0.34 2.39 -4.77
CA VAL A 48 -0.65 1.85 -5.71
C VAL A 48 -0.05 1.72 -7.12
N LEU A 49 0.66 2.73 -7.61
CA LEU A 49 1.30 2.69 -8.92
C LEU A 49 2.32 1.55 -9.01
N ALA A 50 3.23 1.47 -8.04
CA ALA A 50 4.27 0.44 -8.01
C ALA A 50 3.67 -0.99 -7.87
N LEU A 51 2.57 -1.15 -7.12
CA LEU A 51 1.85 -2.42 -7.04
C LEU A 51 1.28 -2.82 -8.42
N ASN A 52 0.63 -1.90 -9.13
CA ASN A 52 0.08 -2.17 -10.46
C ASN A 52 1.18 -2.45 -11.50
N GLU A 53 2.30 -1.71 -11.47
CA GLU A 53 3.46 -1.96 -12.33
C GLU A 53 4.06 -3.35 -12.11
N LEU A 54 3.97 -3.87 -10.88
CA LEU A 54 4.42 -5.21 -10.51
C LEU A 54 3.35 -6.30 -10.71
N GLY A 55 2.17 -5.95 -11.24
CA GLY A 55 1.11 -6.89 -11.61
C GLY A 55 -0.05 -7.02 -10.61
N ALA A 56 -0.06 -6.25 -9.52
CA ALA A 56 -1.22 -6.21 -8.61
C ALA A 56 -2.28 -5.23 -9.13
N LEU A 57 -3.36 -5.74 -9.72
CA LEU A 57 -4.50 -4.93 -10.18
C LEU A 57 -5.28 -4.37 -8.98
N CYS A 58 -4.95 -3.15 -8.56
CA CYS A 58 -5.57 -2.54 -7.39
C CYS A 58 -5.78 -1.02 -7.51
N VAL A 59 -6.76 -0.51 -6.77
CA VAL A 59 -7.04 0.93 -6.66
C VAL A 59 -6.74 1.45 -5.25
N LEU A 60 -6.69 2.78 -5.11
CA LEU A 60 -6.35 3.44 -3.84
C LEU A 60 -7.18 2.93 -2.67
N ASP A 61 -8.51 2.84 -2.81
CA ASP A 61 -9.41 2.43 -1.73
C ASP A 61 -9.31 0.94 -1.37
N GLN A 62 -8.76 0.11 -2.25
CA GLN A 62 -8.45 -1.28 -1.92
C GLN A 62 -7.19 -1.37 -1.07
N VAL A 63 -6.18 -0.55 -1.38
CA VAL A 63 -4.89 -0.52 -0.65
C VAL A 63 -5.01 0.27 0.66
N PHE A 64 -5.78 1.36 0.67
CA PHE A 64 -5.98 2.29 1.78
C PHE A 64 -7.48 2.59 1.92
N PRO A 65 -8.27 1.65 2.46
CA PRO A 65 -9.71 1.84 2.59
C PRO A 65 -10.05 3.03 3.50
N PRO A 66 -11.15 3.75 3.22
CA PRO A 66 -11.63 4.80 4.10
C PRO A 66 -11.96 4.23 5.47
N ASP A 67 -11.73 5.02 6.53
CA ASP A 67 -12.12 4.61 7.87
C ASP A 67 -13.64 4.44 7.94
N LYS A 68 -14.09 3.31 8.49
CA LYS A 68 -15.51 2.92 8.57
C LYS A 68 -16.40 3.96 9.29
N GLN A 69 -15.83 4.93 9.99
CA GLN A 69 -16.58 5.93 10.76
C GLN A 69 -17.20 7.07 9.92
N ASN A 70 -16.88 7.18 8.62
CA ASN A 70 -17.42 8.26 7.77
C ASN A 70 -18.56 7.85 6.81
N LEU A 71 -19.10 6.63 6.92
CA LEU A 71 -20.22 6.20 6.07
C LEU A 71 -21.62 6.53 6.63
N SER A 72 -21.74 7.26 7.75
CA SER A 72 -23.04 7.68 8.30
C SER A 72 -23.46 9.11 7.93
N ALA A 73 -22.78 9.75 6.97
CA ALA A 73 -23.13 11.10 6.50
C ALA A 73 -23.49 11.05 5.01
N ALA A 74 -24.61 10.39 4.71
CA ALA A 74 -25.33 10.48 3.45
C ALA A 74 -26.82 10.31 3.72
#